data_AF-A0A1Q1FGT4-F1
#
_entry.id   AF-A0A1Q1FGT4-F1
#
_cell.length_a   1.000
_cell.length_b   1.000
_cell.length_c   1.000
_cell.angle_alpha   90.00
_cell.angle_beta   90.00
_cell.angle_gamma   90.00
#
_symmetry.space_group_name_H-M   'P 1'
#
loop_
_entity.id
_entity.type
_entity.pdbx_description
1 polymer ?
#
loop_
_entity_poly.entity_id
_entity_poly.type
_entity_poly.pdbx_seq_one_letter_code
_entity_poly.pdbx_strand_id
1 'polypeptide(L)'
;MAQWAAFVGLTGVVLTLLLALARLSQHAVRDDAGGAANDVRSRSPDRRHSDEIPRFVPPDADASANATDVDSHPGERPPRANGELAATGTGRRDPNPTADDLSTGALLANVALTQGLFGGLLFAGAWYFGIPAWAFGVTDAPLSTGLPALAVGTLLGVALYAVNAVGAATADAAGVEYDERLRGMLSPDSTAGWLILLLGVLPIIAGVEEFIFRAAVIGATAAGFGTSPWALAVVSSIAFALGHGAQGRVGVVVTGTLGFVLATAFVLTESVLVVFVAHYLVNALEFVVHELLGIEWAERLRENW
;
A
#
# COMPACT_ATOMS: atom_id res chain seq x y z
N MET A 1 -4.32 -15.09 37.87
CA MET A 1 -4.11 -13.63 37.97
C MET A 1 -3.47 -13.16 36.67
N ALA A 2 -3.86 -12.00 36.15
CA ALA A 2 -3.34 -11.46 34.89
C ALA A 2 -1.83 -11.19 34.99
N GLN A 3 -1.06 -11.61 33.97
CA GLN A 3 0.39 -11.42 33.89
C GLN A 3 0.73 -10.17 33.05
N TRP A 4 0.38 -8.99 33.57
CA TRP A 4 0.47 -7.70 32.86
C TRP A 4 1.85 -7.42 32.27
N ALA A 5 2.91 -7.65 33.05
CA ALA A 5 4.29 -7.38 32.60
C ALA A 5 4.70 -8.28 31.42
N ALA A 6 4.31 -9.55 31.42
CA ALA A 6 4.63 -10.46 30.33
C ALA A 6 3.87 -10.07 29.05
N PHE A 7 2.59 -9.70 29.16
CA PHE A 7 1.80 -9.26 28.02
C PHE A 7 2.31 -7.94 27.44
N VAL A 8 2.56 -6.92 28.26
CA VAL A 8 3.09 -5.63 27.77
C VAL A 8 4.50 -5.80 27.18
N GLY A 9 5.32 -6.70 27.73
CA GLY A 9 6.59 -7.09 27.13
C GLY A 9 6.41 -7.70 25.74
N LEU A 10 5.46 -8.63 25.57
CA LEU A 10 5.10 -9.19 24.27
C LEU A 10 4.59 -8.11 23.29
N THR A 11 3.75 -7.19 23.76
CA THR A 11 3.27 -6.05 22.96
C THR A 11 4.45 -5.21 22.44
N GLY A 12 5.43 -4.90 23.31
CA GLY A 12 6.64 -4.18 22.91
C GLY A 12 7.47 -4.92 21.85
N VAL A 13 7.62 -6.25 22.00
CA VAL A 13 8.31 -7.09 21.00
C VAL A 13 7.58 -7.10 19.67
N VAL A 14 6.27 -7.35 19.66
CA VAL A 14 5.45 -7.35 18.44
C VAL A 14 5.49 -6.00 17.73
N LEU A 15 5.35 -4.91 18.49
CA LEU A 15 5.42 -3.55 17.93
C LEU A 15 6.79 -3.27 17.30
N THR A 16 7.87 -3.67 17.98
CA THR A 16 9.23 -3.49 17.45
C THR A 16 9.46 -4.29 16.17
N LEU A 17 8.99 -5.53 16.12
CA LEU A 17 9.09 -6.38 14.94
C LEU A 17 8.28 -5.84 13.75
N LEU A 18 7.06 -5.36 14.01
CA LEU A 18 6.23 -4.69 13.00
C LEU A 18 6.93 -3.47 12.41
N LEU A 19 7.49 -2.61 13.26
CA LEU A 19 8.22 -1.42 12.82
C LEU A 19 9.49 -1.78 12.03
N ALA A 20 10.22 -2.81 12.48
CA ALA A 20 11.40 -3.29 11.75
C ALA A 20 11.02 -3.82 10.37
N LEU A 21 9.96 -4.63 10.28
CA LEU A 21 9.48 -5.18 9.02
C LEU A 21 8.96 -4.09 8.08
N ALA A 22 8.23 -3.11 8.60
CA ALA A 22 7.76 -1.95 7.84
C ALA A 22 8.93 -1.16 7.25
N ARG A 23 9.99 -0.92 8.03
CA ARG A 23 11.21 -0.24 7.54
C ARG A 23 11.96 -1.07 6.49
N LEU A 24 12.10 -2.38 6.69
CA LEU A 24 12.76 -3.26 5.74
C LEU A 24 12.02 -3.31 4.39
N SER A 25 10.69 -3.37 4.43
CA SER A 25 9.84 -3.31 3.24
C SER A 25 10.03 -1.99 2.48
N GLN A 26 10.07 -0.86 3.19
CA GLN A 26 10.30 0.46 2.60
C GLN A 26 11.67 0.59 1.92
N HIS A 27 12.71 -0.03 2.49
CA HIS A 27 14.05 -0.04 1.87
C HIS A 27 14.06 -0.82 0.56
N ALA A 28 13.45 -2.01 0.55
CA ALA A 28 13.37 -2.83 -0.67
C ALA A 28 12.64 -2.09 -1.81
N VAL A 29 11.51 -1.43 -1.51
CA VAL A 29 10.74 -0.68 -2.52
C VAL A 29 11.49 0.55 -3.04
N ARG A 30 12.24 1.25 -2.18
CA ARG A 30 13.02 2.45 -2.57
C ARG A 30 14.23 2.10 -3.43
N ASP A 31 14.93 1.02 -3.12
CA ASP A 31 16.13 0.60 -3.85
C ASP A 31 15.78 0.17 -5.29
N ASP A 32 14.62 -0.49 -5.48
CA ASP A 32 14.09 -0.82 -6.82
C ASP A 32 13.76 0.43 -7.64
N ALA A 33 13.11 1.42 -7.03
CA ALA A 33 12.79 2.70 -7.70
C ALA A 33 14.05 3.52 -8.06
N GLY A 34 15.08 3.49 -7.20
CA GLY A 34 16.36 4.15 -7.42
C GLY A 34 17.22 3.47 -8.49
N GLY A 35 17.16 2.14 -8.61
CA GLY A 35 17.83 1.36 -9.65
C GLY A 35 17.29 1.68 -11.04
N ALA A 36 15.97 1.71 -11.20
CA ALA A 36 15.32 2.07 -12.46
C ALA A 36 15.63 3.51 -12.91
N ALA A 37 15.68 4.46 -11.97
CA ALA A 37 16.01 5.86 -12.26
C ALA A 37 17.49 6.07 -12.67
N ASN A 38 18.42 5.25 -12.14
CA ASN A 38 19.84 5.31 -12.49
C ASN A 38 20.15 4.65 -13.84
N ASP A 39 19.39 3.63 -14.25
CA ASP A 39 19.54 3.04 -15.58
C ASP A 39 19.10 3.99 -16.71
N VAL A 40 18.10 4.84 -16.43
CA VAL A 40 17.68 5.89 -17.38
C VAL A 40 18.73 6.99 -17.51
N ARG A 41 19.43 7.35 -16.42
CA ARG A 41 20.54 8.35 -16.48
C ARG A 41 21.82 7.80 -17.12
N SER A 42 22.02 6.48 -17.07
CA SER A 42 23.16 5.80 -17.69
C SER A 42 23.04 5.66 -19.21
N ARG A 43 21.85 5.90 -19.78
CA ARG A 43 21.62 6.02 -21.23
C ARG A 43 21.58 7.49 -21.67
N SER A 44 22.60 8.27 -21.34
CA SER A 44 22.90 9.47 -22.13
C SER A 44 23.63 9.03 -23.40
N PRO A 45 23.09 9.26 -24.62
CA PRO A 45 23.81 8.97 -25.83
C PRO A 45 25.00 9.93 -25.93
N ASP A 46 26.20 9.37 -26.02
CA ASP A 46 27.43 10.10 -26.29
C ASP A 46 27.25 10.91 -27.60
N ARG A 47 27.29 12.24 -27.47
CA ARG A 47 27.28 13.17 -28.60
C ARG A 47 28.65 13.16 -29.26
N ARG A 48 28.84 12.42 -30.35
CA ARG A 48 29.82 12.75 -31.41
C ARG A 48 29.36 12.27 -32.80
N HIS A 49 29.54 13.17 -33.77
CA HIS A 49 29.47 12.98 -35.24
C HIS A 49 28.06 12.84 -35.84
N SER A 50 27.63 13.53 -36.90
CA SER A 50 28.02 14.71 -37.68
C SER A 50 26.88 14.91 -38.70
N ASP A 51 26.60 16.15 -39.06
CA ASP A 51 25.60 16.64 -40.02
C ASP A 51 25.29 15.72 -41.23
N GLU A 52 24.02 15.42 -41.48
CA GLU A 52 23.40 15.57 -42.81
C GLU A 52 21.87 15.45 -42.78
N ILE A 53 21.20 16.46 -43.34
CA ILE A 53 19.74 16.56 -43.49
C ILE A 53 19.31 15.88 -44.80
N PRO A 54 18.38 14.91 -44.83
CA PRO A 54 17.83 14.44 -46.10
C PRO A 54 16.73 15.39 -46.60
N ARG A 55 17.01 16.07 -47.71
CA ARG A 55 16.00 16.80 -48.51
C ARG A 55 15.13 15.81 -49.31
N PHE A 56 13.85 16.13 -49.37
CA PHE A 56 12.84 15.50 -50.23
C PHE A 56 13.06 15.86 -51.71
N VAL A 57 12.99 14.87 -52.62
CA VAL A 57 12.97 15.06 -54.09
C VAL A 57 11.88 14.16 -54.70
N PRO A 58 10.97 14.68 -55.56
CA PRO A 58 9.93 13.87 -56.24
C PRO A 58 10.44 13.23 -57.55
N PRO A 59 9.73 12.23 -58.11
CA PRO A 59 10.16 11.48 -59.29
C PRO A 59 9.63 12.09 -60.59
N ASP A 60 10.50 12.21 -61.60
CA ASP A 60 10.13 12.47 -62.98
C ASP A 60 10.64 11.37 -63.92
N ALA A 61 9.97 11.30 -65.06
CA ALA A 61 9.78 10.15 -65.92
C ALA A 61 10.83 9.94 -67.03
N ASP A 62 10.72 8.74 -67.62
CA ASP A 62 10.89 8.36 -69.03
C ASP A 62 12.18 7.70 -69.57
N ALA A 63 11.91 6.55 -70.23
CA ALA A 63 12.55 5.98 -71.43
C ALA A 63 13.95 5.32 -71.30
N SER A 64 14.30 4.18 -71.92
CA SER A 64 13.68 3.28 -72.90
C SER A 64 14.62 2.06 -73.18
N ALA A 65 14.02 0.92 -73.58
CA ALA A 65 14.49 -0.13 -74.53
C ALA A 65 15.58 -1.17 -74.18
N ASN A 66 15.17 -2.46 -74.08
CA ASN A 66 15.34 -3.57 -75.06
C ASN A 66 15.25 -4.96 -74.33
N ALA A 67 14.28 -5.85 -74.65
CA ALA A 67 14.33 -6.97 -75.63
C ALA A 67 15.53 -7.93 -75.37
N THR A 68 15.43 -9.22 -75.00
CA THR A 68 14.82 -10.45 -75.60
C THR A 68 15.32 -11.62 -74.70
N ASP A 69 14.61 -12.66 -74.25
CA ASP A 69 13.95 -13.82 -74.92
C ASP A 69 14.53 -15.16 -74.34
N VAL A 70 13.68 -16.20 -74.24
CA VAL A 70 13.95 -17.67 -74.23
C VAL A 70 14.37 -18.49 -72.97
N ASP A 71 13.56 -19.56 -72.74
CA ASP A 71 13.75 -20.94 -72.23
C ASP A 71 13.81 -21.37 -70.73
N SER A 72 12.71 -22.03 -70.31
CA SER A 72 12.50 -23.49 -70.11
C SER A 72 13.53 -24.40 -69.39
N HIS A 73 13.01 -25.05 -68.33
CA HIS A 73 13.18 -26.43 -67.84
C HIS A 73 14.18 -26.80 -66.71
N PRO A 74 13.82 -27.84 -65.89
CA PRO A 74 14.22 -28.00 -64.50
C PRO A 74 15.21 -29.16 -64.28
N GLY A 75 15.94 -29.14 -63.17
CA GLY A 75 16.89 -30.19 -62.82
C GLY A 75 17.02 -30.37 -61.30
N GLU A 76 16.80 -31.60 -60.86
CA GLU A 76 16.80 -32.09 -59.48
C GLU A 76 18.22 -32.17 -58.83
N ARG A 77 18.24 -32.36 -57.49
CA ARG A 77 19.24 -33.08 -56.63
C ARG A 77 20.37 -32.27 -55.92
N PRO A 78 20.92 -32.74 -54.77
CA PRO A 78 20.46 -32.38 -53.42
C PRO A 78 21.64 -31.96 -52.48
N PRO A 79 21.55 -32.12 -51.14
CA PRO A 79 21.89 -31.10 -50.15
C PRO A 79 23.40 -30.93 -49.89
N ARG A 80 23.86 -29.71 -49.60
CA ARG A 80 25.16 -29.50 -48.95
C ARG A 80 25.09 -28.51 -47.81
N ALA A 81 25.64 -28.98 -46.70
CA ALA A 81 25.69 -28.36 -45.40
C ALA A 81 26.60 -27.13 -45.40
N ASN A 82 26.08 -26.02 -44.87
CA ASN A 82 26.87 -24.96 -44.27
C ASN A 82 26.35 -24.79 -42.84
N GLY A 83 27.23 -25.02 -41.87
CA GLY A 83 26.94 -24.80 -40.47
C GLY A 83 26.84 -23.31 -40.18
N GLU A 84 25.81 -22.93 -39.45
CA GLU A 84 25.82 -21.71 -38.67
C GLU A 84 25.12 -22.01 -37.35
N LEU A 85 25.86 -21.81 -36.25
CA LEU A 85 25.39 -21.98 -34.90
C LEU A 85 24.19 -21.05 -34.68
N ALA A 86 22.99 -21.62 -34.67
CA ALA A 86 21.82 -20.94 -34.14
C ALA A 86 22.03 -20.76 -32.63
N ALA A 87 22.52 -19.59 -32.27
CA ALA A 87 22.55 -19.08 -30.91
C ALA A 87 21.13 -19.20 -30.34
N THR A 88 20.94 -20.17 -29.45
CA THR A 88 19.88 -20.12 -28.45
C THR A 88 20.16 -18.88 -27.61
N GLY A 89 19.51 -17.77 -27.97
CA GLY A 89 19.40 -16.60 -27.12
C GLY A 89 18.60 -16.98 -25.89
N THR A 90 19.24 -17.66 -24.94
CA THR A 90 18.80 -17.71 -23.56
C THR A 90 18.87 -16.28 -23.07
N GLY A 91 17.77 -15.55 -23.23
CA GLY A 91 17.52 -14.32 -22.51
C GLY A 91 17.82 -14.61 -21.05
N ARG A 92 18.91 -14.02 -20.57
CA ARG A 92 19.27 -14.02 -19.17
C ARG A 92 18.14 -13.31 -18.45
N ARG A 93 17.13 -14.06 -18.01
CA ARG A 93 16.17 -13.60 -17.02
C ARG A 93 16.99 -13.31 -15.78
N ASP A 94 17.09 -12.04 -15.44
CA ASP A 94 17.50 -11.66 -14.11
C ASP A 94 16.55 -12.35 -13.11
N PRO A 95 17.07 -13.05 -12.09
CA PRO A 95 16.25 -13.88 -11.20
C PRO A 95 15.57 -13.09 -10.07
N ASN A 96 15.66 -11.76 -10.06
CA ASN A 96 14.97 -10.96 -9.07
C ASN A 96 13.61 -10.53 -9.63
N PRO A 97 12.48 -11.06 -9.10
CA PRO A 97 11.19 -10.45 -9.35
C PRO A 97 11.25 -9.01 -8.86
N THR A 98 10.94 -8.07 -9.74
CA THR A 98 10.82 -6.66 -9.37
C THR A 98 9.54 -6.45 -8.58
N ALA A 99 9.45 -5.43 -7.72
CA ALA A 99 8.21 -5.13 -6.96
C ALA A 99 6.96 -4.97 -7.86
N ASP A 100 7.15 -4.68 -9.15
CA ASP A 100 6.08 -4.60 -10.17
C ASP A 100 5.56 -5.98 -10.64
N ASP A 101 6.19 -7.10 -10.24
CA ASP A 101 5.77 -8.48 -10.60
C ASP A 101 4.79 -9.11 -9.60
N LEU A 102 4.45 -8.43 -8.50
CA LEU A 102 3.52 -8.96 -7.49
C LEU A 102 2.08 -8.62 -7.87
N SER A 103 1.25 -9.65 -8.06
CA SER A 103 -0.17 -9.46 -8.30
C SER A 103 -0.85 -8.80 -7.08
N THR A 104 -1.89 -7.99 -7.33
CA THR A 104 -2.75 -7.40 -6.28
C THR A 104 -3.21 -8.45 -5.27
N GLY A 105 -3.57 -9.65 -5.75
CA GLY A 105 -3.95 -10.77 -4.88
C GLY A 105 -2.83 -11.25 -3.96
N ALA A 106 -1.58 -11.31 -4.45
CA ALA A 106 -0.42 -11.66 -3.63
C ALA A 106 -0.12 -10.59 -2.58
N LEU A 107 -0.25 -9.30 -2.93
CA LEU A 107 -0.09 -8.19 -2.00
C LEU A 107 -1.15 -8.20 -0.90
N LEU A 108 -2.42 -8.37 -1.26
CA LEU A 108 -3.54 -8.46 -0.31
C LEU A 108 -3.37 -9.66 0.63
N ALA A 109 -2.98 -10.81 0.10
CA ALA A 109 -2.70 -12.01 0.91
C ALA A 109 -1.53 -11.78 1.87
N ASN A 110 -0.43 -11.18 1.40
CA ASN A 110 0.73 -10.88 2.23
C ASN A 110 0.38 -9.94 3.40
N VAL A 111 -0.36 -8.86 3.12
CA VAL A 111 -0.78 -7.92 4.16
C VAL A 111 -1.70 -8.60 5.17
N ALA A 112 -2.72 -9.32 4.71
CA ALA A 112 -3.65 -10.02 5.60
C ALA A 112 -2.96 -11.08 6.45
N LEU A 113 -2.02 -11.85 5.89
CA LEU A 113 -1.27 -12.88 6.61
C LEU A 113 -0.32 -12.27 7.64
N THR A 114 0.40 -11.20 7.28
CA THR A 114 1.33 -10.53 8.18
C THR A 114 0.58 -9.90 9.36
N GLN A 115 -0.49 -9.16 9.08
CA GLN A 115 -1.35 -8.58 10.12
C GLN A 115 -1.99 -9.67 10.98
N GLY A 116 -2.55 -10.70 10.36
CA GLY A 116 -3.15 -11.84 11.04
C GLY A 116 -2.16 -12.57 11.95
N LEU A 117 -0.89 -12.72 11.54
CA LEU A 117 0.17 -13.33 12.35
C LEU A 117 0.47 -12.51 13.60
N PHE A 118 0.74 -11.21 13.45
CA PHE A 118 1.09 -10.35 14.59
C PHE A 118 -0.11 -10.12 15.51
N GLY A 119 -1.29 -9.88 14.96
CA GLY A 119 -2.53 -9.78 15.72
C GLY A 119 -2.88 -11.08 16.43
N GLY A 120 -2.74 -12.22 15.75
CA GLY A 120 -2.98 -13.55 16.30
C GLY A 120 -2.01 -13.90 17.42
N LEU A 121 -0.73 -13.59 17.28
CA LEU A 121 0.28 -13.77 18.33
C LEU A 121 -0.07 -12.97 19.59
N LEU A 122 -0.47 -11.70 19.40
CA LEU A 122 -0.78 -10.82 20.50
C LEU A 122 -2.11 -11.20 21.17
N PHE A 123 -3.09 -11.67 20.39
CA PHE A 123 -4.36 -12.22 20.90
C PHE A 123 -4.15 -13.51 21.68
N ALA A 124 -3.36 -14.44 21.15
CA ALA A 124 -2.97 -15.66 21.86
C ALA A 124 -2.20 -15.35 23.14
N GLY A 125 -1.33 -14.33 23.11
CA GLY A 125 -0.65 -13.80 24.29
C GLY A 125 -1.62 -13.24 25.33
N ALA A 126 -2.60 -12.44 24.93
CA ALA A 126 -3.62 -11.90 25.83
C ALA A 126 -4.38 -13.03 26.56
N TRP A 127 -4.79 -14.06 25.81
CA TRP A 127 -5.43 -15.26 26.37
C TRP A 127 -4.50 -16.01 27.32
N TYR A 128 -3.27 -16.31 26.90
CA TYR A 128 -2.29 -17.09 27.67
C TYR A 128 -1.90 -16.38 28.98
N PHE A 129 -1.72 -15.06 28.95
CA PHE A 129 -1.37 -14.25 30.12
C PHE A 129 -2.60 -13.84 30.96
N GLY A 130 -3.81 -14.25 30.55
CA GLY A 130 -5.04 -14.00 31.29
C GLY A 130 -5.39 -12.52 31.40
N ILE A 131 -5.16 -11.74 30.34
CA ILE A 131 -5.51 -10.32 30.30
C ILE A 131 -7.03 -10.18 30.12
N PRO A 132 -7.72 -9.48 31.01
CA PRO A 132 -9.18 -9.37 30.95
C PRO A 132 -9.64 -8.49 29.78
N ALA A 133 -10.80 -8.81 29.21
CA ALA A 133 -11.35 -8.12 28.04
C ALA A 133 -11.56 -6.60 28.24
N TRP A 134 -11.93 -6.18 29.45
CA TRP A 134 -12.13 -4.76 29.77
C TRP A 134 -10.84 -3.93 29.60
N ALA A 135 -9.66 -4.54 29.75
CA ALA A 135 -8.39 -3.85 29.52
C ALA A 135 -8.18 -3.48 28.05
N PHE A 136 -8.92 -4.12 27.14
CA PHE A 136 -8.93 -3.85 25.72
C PHE A 136 -10.10 -2.95 25.29
N GLY A 137 -10.85 -2.38 26.23
CA GLY A 137 -12.05 -1.60 25.93
C GLY A 137 -13.24 -2.45 25.47
N VAL A 138 -13.32 -3.70 25.94
CA VAL A 138 -14.44 -4.61 25.69
C VAL A 138 -15.17 -4.86 27.01
N THR A 139 -16.37 -4.28 27.13
CA THR A 139 -17.24 -4.35 28.31
C THR A 139 -18.70 -4.53 27.89
N ASP A 140 -19.57 -4.78 28.86
CA ASP A 140 -21.03 -4.88 28.63
C ASP A 140 -21.69 -3.50 28.43
N ALA A 141 -20.93 -2.41 28.49
CA ALA A 141 -21.47 -1.07 28.28
C ALA A 141 -21.94 -0.88 26.81
N PRO A 142 -23.10 -0.23 26.57
CA PRO A 142 -23.60 0.01 25.21
C PRO A 142 -22.61 0.76 24.29
N LEU A 143 -21.77 1.64 24.86
CA LEU A 143 -20.75 2.38 24.11
C LEU A 143 -19.49 1.54 23.79
N SER A 144 -19.32 0.38 24.44
CA SER A 144 -18.20 -0.53 24.21
C SER A 144 -18.51 -1.55 23.11
N THR A 145 -19.67 -2.22 23.18
CA THR A 145 -20.00 -3.35 22.28
C THR A 145 -21.36 -3.24 21.58
N GLY A 146 -22.16 -2.21 21.91
CA GLY A 146 -23.53 -2.05 21.42
C GLY A 146 -23.70 -1.11 20.23
N LEU A 147 -24.96 -0.87 19.85
CA LEU A 147 -25.33 0.06 18.76
C LEU A 147 -24.78 1.49 18.95
N PRO A 148 -24.72 2.07 20.16
CA PRO A 148 -24.08 3.37 20.35
C PRO A 148 -22.62 3.40 19.92
N ALA A 149 -21.85 2.33 20.18
CA ALA A 149 -20.47 2.21 19.73
C ALA A 149 -20.36 2.27 18.20
N LEU A 150 -21.23 1.53 17.50
CA LEU A 150 -21.29 1.53 16.04
C LEU A 150 -21.66 2.91 15.49
N ALA A 151 -22.63 3.59 16.11
CA ALA A 151 -23.07 4.92 15.67
C ALA A 151 -21.95 5.96 15.84
N VAL A 152 -21.28 5.98 16.99
CA VAL A 152 -20.17 6.90 17.26
C VAL A 152 -18.98 6.59 16.34
N GLY A 153 -18.62 5.32 16.18
CA GLY A 153 -17.56 4.89 15.27
C GLY A 153 -17.86 5.26 13.82
N THR A 154 -19.11 5.10 13.38
CA THR A 154 -19.54 5.46 12.02
C THR A 154 -19.44 6.97 11.79
N LEU A 155 -19.98 7.77 12.71
CA LEU A 155 -19.91 9.22 12.62
C LEU A 155 -18.46 9.71 12.59
N LEU A 156 -17.63 9.17 13.48
CA LEU A 156 -16.21 9.50 13.55
C LEU A 156 -15.48 9.11 12.26
N GLY A 157 -15.69 7.89 11.76
CA GLY A 157 -15.04 7.40 10.53
C GLY A 157 -15.40 8.24 9.30
N VAL A 158 -16.68 8.56 9.12
CA VAL A 158 -17.14 9.43 8.02
C VAL A 158 -16.57 10.85 8.15
N ALA A 159 -16.55 11.41 9.37
CA ALA A 159 -15.99 12.74 9.60
C ALA A 159 -14.47 12.77 9.34
N LEU A 160 -13.74 11.75 9.78
CA LEU A 160 -12.30 11.61 9.54
C LEU A 160 -11.99 11.47 8.05
N TYR A 161 -12.76 10.65 7.33
CA TYR A 161 -12.64 10.55 5.88
C TYR A 161 -12.88 11.90 5.19
N ALA A 162 -13.94 12.62 5.57
CA ALA A 162 -14.25 13.92 4.97
C ALA A 162 -13.13 14.95 5.21
N VAL A 163 -12.57 14.99 6.43
CA VAL A 163 -11.42 15.84 6.75
C VAL A 163 -10.19 15.43 5.95
N ASN A 164 -9.93 14.13 5.81
CA ASN A 164 -8.80 13.63 5.02
C ASN A 164 -8.94 14.00 3.54
N ALA A 165 -10.12 13.80 2.96
CA ALA A 165 -10.42 14.13 1.57
C ALA A 165 -10.27 15.63 1.28
N VAL A 166 -10.75 16.50 2.18
CA VAL A 166 -10.53 17.95 2.08
C VAL A 166 -9.05 18.28 2.23
N GLY A 167 -8.37 17.66 3.19
CA GLY A 167 -6.93 17.82 3.41
C GLY A 167 -6.11 17.50 2.17
N ALA A 168 -6.35 16.34 1.57
CA ALA A 168 -5.76 15.93 0.30
C ALA A 168 -6.05 16.96 -0.80
N ALA A 169 -7.32 17.29 -1.06
CA ALA A 169 -7.64 18.26 -2.11
C ALA A 169 -6.94 19.63 -1.93
N THR A 170 -6.77 20.09 -0.69
CA THR A 170 -6.01 21.33 -0.41
C THR A 170 -4.50 21.17 -0.58
N ALA A 171 -3.95 20.00 -0.27
CA ALA A 171 -2.54 19.69 -0.46
C ALA A 171 -2.19 19.57 -1.95
N ASP A 172 -3.05 18.93 -2.76
CA ASP A 172 -2.96 18.92 -4.22
C ASP A 172 -2.99 20.32 -4.80
N ALA A 173 -3.93 21.16 -4.36
CA ALA A 173 -4.04 22.55 -4.80
C ALA A 173 -2.79 23.38 -4.45
N ALA A 174 -2.06 22.99 -3.39
CA ALA A 174 -0.80 23.60 -2.99
C ALA A 174 0.44 22.94 -3.65
N GLY A 175 0.26 21.92 -4.48
CA GLY A 175 1.35 21.21 -5.17
C GLY A 175 2.19 20.31 -4.27
N VAL A 176 1.61 19.81 -3.17
CA VAL A 176 2.29 18.87 -2.27
C VAL A 176 2.08 17.46 -2.81
N GLU A 177 3.15 16.78 -3.23
CA GLU A 177 3.08 15.38 -3.65
C GLU A 177 3.00 14.45 -2.42
N TYR A 178 2.06 13.51 -2.46
CA TYR A 178 1.96 12.36 -1.55
C TYR A 178 2.08 11.07 -2.38
N ASP A 179 2.25 9.91 -1.71
CA ASP A 179 2.46 8.62 -2.40
C ASP A 179 1.18 7.77 -2.34
N GLU A 180 0.40 7.81 -3.42
CA GLU A 180 -0.85 7.04 -3.58
C GLU A 180 -0.58 5.66 -4.21
N ARG A 181 0.66 5.38 -4.61
CA ARG A 181 1.01 4.19 -5.40
C ARG A 181 0.58 2.90 -4.71
N LEU A 182 0.78 2.82 -3.39
CA LEU A 182 0.42 1.63 -2.62
C LEU A 182 -1.10 1.38 -2.60
N ARG A 183 -1.91 2.43 -2.55
CA ARG A 183 -3.38 2.32 -2.62
C ARG A 183 -3.80 1.82 -4.01
N GLY A 184 -3.25 2.42 -5.07
CA GLY A 184 -3.52 2.00 -6.45
C GLY A 184 -3.16 0.53 -6.71
N MET A 185 -2.02 0.06 -6.19
CA MET A 185 -1.60 -1.35 -6.33
C MET A 185 -2.53 -2.35 -5.63
N LEU A 186 -3.28 -1.90 -4.60
CA LEU A 186 -4.22 -2.72 -3.84
C LEU A 186 -5.65 -2.68 -4.40
N SER A 187 -5.93 -1.83 -5.39
CA SER A 187 -7.23 -1.72 -6.05
C SER A 187 -7.53 -2.99 -6.87
N PRO A 188 -8.61 -3.74 -6.58
CA PRO A 188 -8.93 -4.95 -7.33
C PRO A 188 -9.70 -4.65 -8.63
N ASP A 189 -9.38 -5.37 -9.70
CA ASP A 189 -10.10 -5.25 -10.99
C ASP A 189 -11.40 -6.06 -11.08
N SER A 190 -11.81 -6.74 -10.00
CA SER A 190 -12.96 -7.64 -10.00
C SER A 190 -13.83 -7.48 -8.76
N THR A 191 -15.14 -7.74 -8.89
CA THR A 191 -16.10 -7.69 -7.78
C THR A 191 -15.70 -8.61 -6.63
N ALA A 192 -15.21 -9.82 -6.94
CA ALA A 192 -14.73 -10.76 -5.92
C ALA A 192 -13.52 -10.20 -5.15
N GLY A 193 -12.59 -9.56 -5.86
CA GLY A 193 -11.45 -8.88 -5.25
C GLY A 193 -11.89 -7.74 -4.31
N TRP A 194 -12.87 -6.94 -4.73
CA TRP A 194 -13.48 -5.90 -3.89
C TRP A 194 -14.14 -6.45 -2.64
N LEU A 195 -14.88 -7.57 -2.74
CA LEU A 195 -15.46 -8.23 -1.56
C LEU A 195 -14.38 -8.75 -0.61
N ILE A 196 -13.30 -9.34 -1.13
CA ILE A 196 -12.16 -9.80 -0.33
C ILE A 196 -11.49 -8.62 0.37
N LEU A 197 -11.27 -7.51 -0.35
CA LEU A 197 -10.67 -6.30 0.19
C LEU A 197 -11.53 -5.72 1.32
N LEU A 198 -12.80 -5.42 1.03
CA LEU A 198 -13.70 -4.71 1.95
C LEU A 198 -14.15 -5.56 3.12
N LEU A 199 -14.41 -6.86 2.92
CA LEU A 199 -14.98 -7.72 3.97
C LEU A 199 -13.96 -8.63 4.65
N GLY A 200 -12.77 -8.79 4.07
CA GLY A 200 -11.69 -9.60 4.63
C GLY A 200 -10.49 -8.76 5.04
N VAL A 201 -9.79 -8.19 4.05
CA VAL A 201 -8.47 -7.58 4.26
C VAL A 201 -8.54 -6.31 5.10
N LEU A 202 -9.38 -5.34 4.73
CA LEU A 202 -9.48 -4.08 5.48
C LEU A 202 -9.97 -4.26 6.92
N PRO A 203 -10.99 -5.10 7.22
CA PRO A 203 -11.37 -5.40 8.59
C PRO A 203 -10.25 -6.08 9.39
N ILE A 204 -9.49 -7.00 8.78
CA ILE A 204 -8.34 -7.62 9.46
C ILE A 204 -7.30 -6.56 9.81
N ILE A 205 -6.93 -5.70 8.86
CA ILE A 205 -5.95 -4.63 9.09
C ILE A 205 -6.43 -3.71 10.21
N ALA A 206 -7.62 -3.12 10.07
CA ALA A 206 -8.16 -2.19 11.06
C ALA A 206 -8.29 -2.85 12.44
N GLY A 207 -8.79 -4.08 12.50
CA GLY A 207 -8.96 -4.82 13.74
C GLY A 207 -7.63 -5.11 14.45
N VAL A 208 -6.63 -5.56 13.71
CA VAL A 208 -5.30 -5.84 14.25
C VAL A 208 -4.61 -4.56 14.69
N GLU A 209 -4.65 -3.51 13.87
CA GLU A 209 -4.00 -2.25 14.22
C GLU A 209 -4.65 -1.59 15.43
N GLU A 210 -5.98 -1.53 15.51
CA GLU A 210 -6.65 -1.02 16.71
C GLU A 210 -6.37 -1.90 17.94
N PHE A 211 -6.30 -3.22 17.78
CA PHE A 211 -5.95 -4.12 18.88
C PHE A 211 -4.53 -3.87 19.38
N ILE A 212 -3.54 -3.71 18.50
CA ILE A 212 -2.15 -3.48 18.89
C ILE A 212 -1.99 -2.08 19.46
N PHE A 213 -2.34 -1.04 18.69
CA PHE A 213 -1.99 0.33 19.00
C PHE A 213 -2.90 0.96 20.05
N ARG A 214 -4.20 0.59 20.10
CA ARG A 214 -5.15 1.20 21.04
C ARG A 214 -5.39 0.26 22.20
N ALA A 215 -5.85 -0.95 21.93
CA ALA A 215 -6.23 -1.86 23.00
C ALA A 215 -5.02 -2.34 23.82
N ALA A 216 -3.91 -2.76 23.20
CA ALA A 216 -2.76 -3.30 23.91
C ALA A 216 -1.77 -2.23 24.41
N VAL A 217 -1.30 -1.35 23.52
CA VAL A 217 -0.34 -0.29 23.88
C VAL A 217 -0.95 0.72 24.83
N ILE A 218 -2.21 1.16 24.62
CA ILE A 218 -2.86 2.13 25.50
C ILE A 218 -3.63 1.41 26.61
N GLY A 219 -4.67 0.66 26.26
CA GLY A 219 -5.62 0.07 27.21
C GLY A 219 -4.95 -0.86 28.23
N ALA A 220 -4.34 -1.95 27.77
CA ALA A 220 -3.76 -2.97 28.65
C ALA A 220 -2.57 -2.45 29.46
N THR A 221 -1.75 -1.57 28.87
CA THR A 221 -0.61 -0.96 29.57
C THR A 221 -1.08 0.03 30.65
N ALA A 222 -2.09 0.86 30.36
CA ALA A 222 -2.69 1.74 31.36
C ALA A 222 -3.34 0.93 32.50
N ALA A 223 -4.12 -0.10 32.16
CA ALA A 223 -4.78 -0.97 33.13
C ALA A 223 -3.80 -1.73 34.03
N GLY A 224 -2.71 -2.25 33.45
CA GLY A 224 -1.74 -3.07 34.18
C GLY A 224 -0.78 -2.27 35.07
N PHE A 225 -0.48 -1.02 34.72
CA PHE A 225 0.58 -0.23 35.36
C PHE A 225 0.13 1.13 35.90
N GLY A 226 -1.11 1.56 35.66
CA GLY A 226 -1.59 2.89 36.01
C GLY A 226 -0.91 4.02 35.21
N THR A 227 -0.28 3.68 34.09
CA THR A 227 0.37 4.65 33.20
C THR A 227 -0.68 5.57 32.58
N SER A 228 -0.36 6.86 32.42
CA SER A 228 -1.27 7.82 31.79
C SER A 228 -1.65 7.37 30.37
N PRO A 229 -2.95 7.16 30.07
CA PRO A 229 -3.39 6.77 28.73
C PRO A 229 -3.10 7.85 27.69
N TRP A 230 -3.01 9.12 28.07
CA TRP A 230 -2.65 10.22 27.18
C TRP A 230 -1.17 10.20 26.79
N ALA A 231 -0.28 9.82 27.71
CA ALA A 231 1.13 9.62 27.37
C ALA A 231 1.29 8.43 26.41
N LEU A 232 0.55 7.35 26.65
CA LEU A 232 0.51 6.19 25.77
C LEU A 232 -0.12 6.51 24.41
N ALA A 233 -1.12 7.41 24.36
CA ALA A 233 -1.69 7.89 23.10
C ALA A 233 -0.61 8.54 22.23
N VAL A 234 0.19 9.46 22.79
CA VAL A 234 1.32 10.09 22.07
C VAL A 234 2.32 9.04 21.58
N VAL A 235 2.77 8.14 22.45
CA VAL A 235 3.76 7.10 22.10
C VAL A 235 3.21 6.17 21.01
N SER A 236 1.97 5.73 21.17
CA SER A 236 1.29 4.86 20.21
C SER A 236 1.12 5.52 18.86
N SER A 237 0.73 6.80 18.82
CA SER A 237 0.58 7.54 17.56
C SER A 237 1.91 7.75 16.84
N ILE A 238 3.00 8.00 17.58
CA ILE A 238 4.34 8.06 16.99
C ILE A 238 4.72 6.69 16.40
N ALA A 239 4.52 5.61 17.14
CA ALA A 239 4.80 4.26 16.64
C ALA A 239 3.97 3.94 15.39
N PHE A 240 2.67 4.25 15.42
CA PHE A 240 1.76 4.07 14.28
C PHE A 240 2.24 4.84 13.03
N ALA A 241 2.61 6.11 13.21
CA ALA A 241 3.16 6.94 12.15
C ALA A 241 4.45 6.36 11.55
N LEU A 242 5.35 5.85 12.39
CA LEU A 242 6.62 5.26 11.95
C LEU A 242 6.42 3.96 11.16
N GLY A 243 5.35 3.20 11.44
CA GLY A 243 4.96 2.04 10.64
C GLY A 243 4.57 2.40 9.20
N HIS A 244 4.19 3.65 8.96
CA HIS A 244 3.69 4.17 7.70
C HIS A 244 4.70 5.02 6.92
N GLY A 245 5.99 4.88 7.21
CA GLY A 245 7.09 5.60 6.54
C GLY A 245 7.15 5.49 5.01
N ALA A 246 6.40 4.58 4.39
CA ALA A 246 6.24 4.47 2.95
C ALA A 246 5.53 5.70 2.35
N GLN A 247 4.62 6.35 3.10
CA GLN A 247 3.78 7.46 2.64
C GLN A 247 4.50 8.82 2.54
N GLY A 248 5.84 8.84 2.62
CA GLY A 248 6.62 10.07 2.66
C GLY A 248 6.48 10.86 3.97
N ARG A 249 7.18 11.99 4.09
CA ARG A 249 7.26 12.77 5.35
C ARG A 249 5.93 13.39 5.75
N VAL A 250 5.18 13.92 4.78
CA VAL A 250 3.86 14.52 5.00
C VAL A 250 2.86 13.43 5.39
N GLY A 251 2.82 12.32 4.65
CA GLY A 251 1.96 11.18 4.97
C GLY A 251 2.18 10.64 6.37
N VAL A 252 3.44 10.51 6.83
CA VAL A 252 3.74 10.12 8.23
C VAL A 252 3.14 11.09 9.25
N VAL A 253 3.19 12.41 9.01
CA VAL A 253 2.60 13.40 9.91
C VAL A 253 1.07 13.30 9.93
N VAL A 254 0.45 13.17 8.75
CA VAL A 254 -1.00 13.02 8.62
C VAL A 254 -1.46 11.73 9.31
N THR A 255 -0.81 10.61 9.03
CA THR A 255 -1.11 9.30 9.63
C THR A 255 -0.88 9.28 11.12
N GLY A 256 0.17 9.96 11.62
CA GLY A 256 0.38 10.14 13.06
C GLY A 256 -0.72 10.97 13.71
N THR A 257 -1.18 12.02 13.04
CA THR A 257 -2.28 12.88 13.52
C THR A 257 -3.60 12.11 13.56
N LEU A 258 -3.95 11.38 12.50
CA LEU A 258 -5.10 10.47 12.46
C LEU A 258 -4.97 9.41 13.57
N GLY A 259 -3.76 8.87 13.73
CA GLY A 259 -3.41 7.92 14.77
C GLY A 259 -3.74 8.44 16.16
N PHE A 260 -3.43 9.72 16.43
CA PHE A 260 -3.69 10.42 17.68
C PHE A 260 -5.17 10.74 17.89
N VAL A 261 -5.91 11.07 16.84
CA VAL A 261 -7.36 11.27 16.94
C VAL A 261 -8.06 9.95 17.29
N LEU A 262 -7.67 8.84 16.67
CA LEU A 262 -8.18 7.51 17.03
C LEU A 262 -7.78 7.12 18.45
N ALA A 263 -6.53 7.38 18.86
CA ALA A 263 -6.11 7.14 20.24
C ALA A 263 -6.93 7.97 21.25
N THR A 264 -7.20 9.25 20.93
CA THR A 264 -8.07 10.12 21.73
C THR A 264 -9.48 9.55 21.84
N ALA A 265 -10.07 9.12 20.71
CA ALA A 265 -11.38 8.50 20.70
C ALA A 265 -11.41 7.22 21.57
N PHE A 266 -10.39 6.38 21.51
CA PHE A 266 -10.27 5.21 22.38
C PHE A 266 -10.19 5.60 23.86
N VAL A 267 -9.36 6.58 24.22
CA VAL A 267 -9.22 7.03 25.62
C VAL A 267 -10.52 7.62 26.17
N LEU A 268 -11.30 8.33 25.35
CA LEU A 268 -12.56 8.93 25.77
C LEU A 268 -13.73 7.96 25.82
N THR A 269 -13.73 6.93 24.96
CA THR A 269 -14.85 5.99 24.85
C THR A 269 -14.59 4.65 25.52
N GLU A 270 -13.33 4.34 25.82
CA GLU A 270 -12.85 3.04 26.30
C GLU A 270 -13.39 1.88 25.44
N SER A 271 -13.44 2.10 24.12
CA SER A 271 -14.11 1.21 23.17
C SER A 271 -13.23 0.92 21.97
N VAL A 272 -12.73 -0.32 21.88
CA VAL A 272 -12.01 -0.79 20.69
C VAL A 272 -12.95 -0.86 19.48
N LEU A 273 -14.24 -1.11 19.70
CA LEU A 273 -15.23 -1.19 18.61
C LEU A 273 -15.43 0.18 17.94
N VAL A 274 -15.50 1.27 18.72
CA VAL A 274 -15.64 2.63 18.17
C VAL A 274 -14.48 2.94 17.20
N VAL A 275 -13.25 2.72 17.64
CA VAL A 275 -12.06 3.04 16.83
C VAL A 275 -11.87 2.05 15.67
N PHE A 276 -12.23 0.78 15.85
CA PHE A 276 -12.24 -0.21 14.78
C PHE A 276 -13.17 0.22 13.64
N VAL A 277 -14.42 0.57 13.95
CA VAL A 277 -15.39 1.00 12.95
C VAL A 277 -14.93 2.28 12.27
N ALA A 278 -14.45 3.26 13.05
CA ALA A 278 -13.98 4.53 12.50
C ALA A 278 -12.81 4.32 11.52
N HIS A 279 -11.79 3.57 11.94
CA HIS A 279 -10.62 3.28 11.11
C HIS A 279 -10.99 2.45 9.88
N TYR A 280 -11.77 1.37 10.05
CA TYR A 280 -12.25 0.57 8.92
C TYR A 280 -12.97 1.43 7.88
N LEU A 281 -13.86 2.34 8.32
CA LEU A 281 -14.59 3.21 7.40
C LEU A 281 -13.70 4.21 6.69
N VAL A 282 -12.71 4.80 7.36
CA VAL A 282 -11.72 5.67 6.69
C VAL A 282 -11.05 4.90 5.55
N ASN A 283 -10.54 3.69 5.83
CA ASN A 283 -9.88 2.87 4.81
C ASN A 283 -10.84 2.47 3.68
N ALA A 284 -12.04 2.00 4.02
CA ALA A 284 -13.02 1.56 3.03
C ALA A 284 -13.49 2.72 2.13
N LEU A 285 -13.75 3.89 2.70
CA LEU A 285 -14.17 5.08 1.94
C LEU A 285 -13.05 5.60 1.04
N GLU A 286 -11.80 5.61 1.52
CA GLU A 286 -10.63 5.96 0.69
C GLU A 286 -10.53 5.08 -0.56
N PHE A 287 -10.64 3.76 -0.41
CA PHE A 287 -10.62 2.84 -1.55
C PHE A 287 -11.86 3.01 -2.45
N VAL A 288 -13.06 3.00 -1.88
CA VAL A 288 -14.29 3.05 -2.69
C VAL A 288 -14.40 4.37 -3.45
N VAL A 289 -14.10 5.50 -2.83
CA VAL A 289 -14.31 6.80 -3.49
C VAL A 289 -13.25 7.08 -4.54
N HIS A 290 -11.97 6.84 -4.24
CA HIS A 290 -10.90 7.17 -5.17
C HIS A 290 -10.66 6.08 -6.22
N GLU A 291 -10.70 4.80 -5.84
CA GLU A 291 -10.35 3.71 -6.76
C GLU A 291 -11.56 3.12 -7.48
N LEU A 292 -12.68 2.89 -6.78
CA LEU A 292 -13.86 2.30 -7.42
C LEU A 292 -14.69 3.32 -8.19
N LEU A 293 -14.85 4.53 -7.64
CA LEU A 293 -15.66 5.59 -8.24
C LEU A 293 -14.85 6.61 -9.05
N GLY A 294 -13.51 6.58 -8.96
CA GLY A 294 -12.63 7.52 -9.68
C GLY A 294 -12.87 8.99 -9.31
N ILE A 295 -13.30 9.26 -8.07
CA ILE A 295 -13.61 10.63 -7.64
C ILE A 295 -12.34 11.26 -7.07
N GLU A 296 -11.81 12.23 -7.80
CA GLU A 296 -10.78 13.15 -7.30
C GLU A 296 -11.43 14.47 -6.86
N TRP A 297 -11.45 14.73 -5.55
CA TRP A 297 -12.11 15.92 -5.01
C TRP A 297 -11.47 17.24 -5.49
N ALA A 298 -10.17 17.23 -5.77
CA ALA A 298 -9.45 18.39 -6.29
C ALA A 298 -9.91 18.79 -7.71
N GLU A 299 -10.29 17.83 -8.55
CA GLU A 299 -10.83 18.12 -9.89
C GLU A 299 -12.27 18.64 -9.78
N ARG A 300 -13.11 17.97 -8.99
CA ARG A 300 -14.50 18.42 -8.77
C ARG A 300 -14.61 19.80 -8.13
N LEU A 301 -13.69 20.16 -7.24
CA LEU A 301 -13.65 21.50 -6.66
C LEU A 301 -13.09 22.54 -7.64
N ARG A 302 -12.37 22.15 -8.70
CA ARG A 302 -11.94 23.07 -9.76
C ARG A 302 -13.00 23.26 -10.85
N GLU A 303 -13.82 22.25 -11.14
CA GLU A 303 -14.90 22.33 -12.14
C GLU A 303 -16.09 23.20 -11.70
N ASN A 304 -16.25 23.43 -10.39
CA ASN A 304 -17.37 24.18 -9.83
C ASN A 304 -17.05 25.67 -9.55
N TRP A 305 -15.88 26.16 -9.96
CA TRP A 305 -15.45 27.56 -9.85
C TRP A 305 -14.96 28.10 -11.20
#